data_AF-A0A4V1HEK7-F1
#
_entry.id   AF-A0A4V1HEK7-F1
#
_cell.length_a   1.000
_cell.length_b   1.000
_cell.length_c   1.000
_cell.angle_alpha   90.00
_cell.angle_beta   90.00
_cell.angle_gamma   90.00
#
_symmetry.space_group_name_H-M   'P 1'
#
loop_
_entity.id
_entity.type
_entity.pdbx_description
1 polymer ?
#
loop_
_entity_poly.entity_id
_entity_poly.type
_entity_poly.pdbx_seq_one_letter_code
_entity_poly.pdbx_strand_id
1 'polypeptide(L)'
;MIVNGKPRNHSGEGSFWGNLLVTAVCFVLFVGCIYAMGWWSLEVAWIPGIIALALAVLAFIIPQQVLGRGDSVDHEAIHVQDATVRRGH
;
A
#
# COMPACT_ATOMS: atom_id res chain seq x y z
N MET A 1 -14.02 8.06 5.81
CA MET A 1 -13.44 8.20 7.16
C MET A 1 -13.37 9.69 7.51
N ILE A 2 -14.17 10.16 8.47
CA ILE A 2 -14.07 11.54 8.98
C ILE A 2 -13.09 11.49 10.16
N VAL A 3 -12.02 12.28 10.11
CA VAL A 3 -11.10 12.46 11.24
C VAL A 3 -11.13 13.95 11.56
N ASN A 4 -11.40 14.31 12.83
CA ASN A 4 -11.53 15.70 13.28
C ASN A 4 -12.57 16.54 12.49
N GLY A 5 -13.76 15.99 12.23
CA GLY A 5 -14.88 16.74 11.65
C GLY A 5 -14.74 17.13 10.18
N LYS A 6 -13.69 16.66 9.48
CA LYS A 6 -13.53 16.86 8.04
C LYS A 6 -13.48 15.50 7.32
N PRO A 7 -14.15 15.33 6.16
CA PRO A 7 -13.97 14.14 5.34
C PRO A 7 -12.48 14.02 5.00
N ARG A 8 -11.80 12.94 5.40
CA ARG A 8 -10.47 12.65 4.86
C ARG A 8 -10.64 12.50 3.36
N ASN A 9 -10.00 13.36 2.57
CA ASN A 9 -9.97 13.14 1.14
C ASN A 9 -9.19 11.83 0.90
N HIS A 10 -9.82 10.97 0.12
CA HIS A 10 -9.46 9.57 0.02
C HIS A 10 -8.27 9.40 -0.94
N SER A 11 -7.06 9.78 -0.52
CA SER A 11 -5.78 9.26 -1.02
C SER A 11 -4.62 10.04 -0.36
N GLY A 12 -4.11 9.55 0.78
CA GLY A 12 -2.79 9.99 1.29
C GLY A 12 -2.62 11.45 1.71
N GLU A 13 -3.71 12.21 1.94
CA GLU A 13 -3.63 13.59 2.45
C GLU A 13 -2.88 13.59 3.81
N GLY A 14 -1.65 14.11 3.81
CA GLY A 14 -0.75 14.14 4.98
C GLY A 14 0.44 13.16 4.97
N SER A 15 0.55 12.23 4.00
CA SER A 15 1.65 11.24 3.94
C SER A 15 2.37 11.21 2.59
N PHE A 16 2.80 12.38 2.11
CA PHE A 16 3.54 12.49 0.84
C PHE A 16 4.81 11.64 0.82
N TRP A 17 5.62 11.71 1.89
CA TRP A 17 6.87 10.94 1.99
C TRP A 17 6.65 9.43 2.04
N GLY A 18 5.57 8.97 2.70
CA GLY A 18 5.19 7.56 2.71
C GLY A 18 4.80 7.06 1.32
N ASN A 19 3.96 7.81 0.60
CA ASN A 19 3.56 7.47 -0.76
C ASN A 19 4.75 7.50 -1.74
N LEU A 20 5.65 8.48 -1.59
CA LEU A 20 6.84 8.59 -2.43
C LEU A 20 7.79 7.41 -2.20
N LEU A 21 8.02 7.02 -0.94
CA LEU A 21 8.85 5.87 -0.60
C LEU A 21 8.28 4.58 -1.20
N VAL A 22 6.97 4.34 -1.05
CA VAL A 22 6.33 3.14 -1.61
C VAL A 22 6.40 3.13 -3.13
N THR A 23 6.22 4.29 -3.77
CA THR A 23 6.36 4.44 -5.22
C THR A 23 7.78 4.11 -5.67
N ALA A 24 8.80 4.65 -4.98
CA ALA A 24 10.21 4.37 -5.28
C ALA A 24 10.54 2.88 -5.16
N VAL A 25 10.05 2.22 -4.09
CA VAL A 25 10.25 0.78 -3.88
C VAL A 25 9.59 -0.05 -5.00
N CYS A 26 8.34 0.26 -5.35
CA CYS A 26 7.66 -0.43 -6.46
C CYS A 26 8.39 -0.23 -7.79
N PHE A 27 8.90 0.97 -8.03
CA PHE A 27 9.65 1.28 -9.24
C PHE A 27 10.96 0.48 -9.33
N VAL A 28 11.70 0.35 -8.22
CA VAL A 28 12.91 -0.48 -8.17
C VAL A 28 12.60 -1.95 -8.45
N LEU A 29 11.52 -2.49 -7.89
CA LEU A 29 11.08 -3.86 -8.15
C LEU A 29 10.70 -4.07 -9.61
N PHE A 30 10.00 -3.11 -10.21
CA PHE A 30 9.66 -3.13 -11.63
C PHE A 30 10.90 -3.12 -12.53
N VAL A 31 11.87 -2.24 -12.26
CA VAL A 31 13.14 -2.21 -12.99
C VAL A 31 13.90 -3.53 -12.81
N GLY A 32 13.85 -4.12 -11.61
CA GLY A 32 14.40 -5.45 -11.35
C GLY A 32 13.76 -6.54 -12.22
N CYS A 33 12.45 -6.50 -12.45
CA CYS A 33 11.77 -7.42 -13.38
C CYS A 33 12.29 -7.25 -14.81
N ILE A 34 12.40 -6.02 -15.30
CA ILE A 34 12.91 -5.74 -16.65
C ILE A 34 14.35 -6.25 -16.78
N TYR A 35 15.18 -6.00 -15.78
CA TYR A 35 16.56 -6.47 -15.76
C TYR A 35 16.64 -8.00 -15.75
N ALA A 36 15.82 -8.67 -14.94
CA ALA A 36 15.72 -10.13 -14.93
C ALA A 36 15.31 -10.67 -16.31
N MET A 37 14.34 -10.05 -16.98
CA MET A 37 13.94 -10.42 -18.35
C MET A 37 15.05 -10.25 -19.38
N GLY A 38 16.02 -9.36 -19.15
CA GLY A 38 17.17 -9.16 -20.03
C GLY A 38 18.05 -10.41 -20.19
N TRP A 39 18.02 -11.34 -19.23
CA TRP A 39 18.74 -12.61 -19.31
C TRP A 39 17.85 -13.79 -19.75
N TRP A 40 16.62 -13.52 -20.17
CA TRP A 40 15.71 -14.57 -20.60
C TRP A 40 16.16 -15.17 -21.93
N SER A 41 16.54 -16.45 -21.89
CA SER A 41 16.82 -17.27 -23.07
C SER A 41 16.04 -18.58 -22.97
N LEU A 42 15.83 -19.28 -24.08
CA LEU A 42 15.12 -20.58 -24.06
C LEU A 42 15.89 -21.67 -23.32
N GLU A 43 17.22 -21.54 -23.24
CA GLU A 43 18.10 -22.46 -22.51
C GLU A 43 18.04 -22.23 -20.99
N VAL A 44 17.81 -20.97 -20.57
CA VAL A 44 17.83 -20.55 -19.17
C VAL A 44 16.63 -19.65 -18.87
N ALA A 45 15.41 -20.13 -19.18
CA ALA A 45 14.18 -19.35 -19.01
C ALA A 45 13.71 -19.30 -17.55
N TRP A 46 13.94 -20.39 -16.80
CA TRP A 46 13.38 -20.58 -15.47
C TRP A 46 13.95 -19.65 -14.42
N ILE A 47 15.28 -19.42 -14.43
CA ILE A 47 15.95 -18.55 -13.46
C ILE A 47 15.45 -17.09 -13.56
N PRO A 48 15.55 -16.42 -14.72
CA PRO A 48 15.04 -15.05 -14.87
C PRO A 48 13.52 -14.98 -14.67
N GLY A 49 12.78 -16.02 -15.06
CA GLY A 49 11.33 -16.08 -14.84
C GLY A 49 10.92 -16.16 -13.37
N ILE A 50 11.56 -17.01 -12.57
CA ILE A 50 11.28 -17.09 -11.13
C ILE A 50 11.66 -15.79 -10.43
N ILE A 51 12.80 -15.19 -10.79
CA ILE A 51 13.23 -13.90 -10.22
C ILE A 51 12.19 -12.82 -10.51
N ALA A 52 11.76 -12.68 -11.76
CA ALA A 52 10.76 -11.68 -12.11
C ALA A 52 9.39 -11.96 -11.49
N LEU A 53 8.98 -13.23 -11.36
CA LEU A 53 7.75 -13.59 -10.65
C LEU A 53 7.83 -13.17 -9.18
N ALA A 54 8.94 -13.49 -8.50
CA ALA A 54 9.14 -13.10 -7.10
C ALA A 54 9.13 -11.57 -6.93
N LEU A 55 9.82 -10.83 -7.80
CA LEU A 55 9.84 -9.38 -7.79
C LEU A 55 8.46 -8.78 -8.05
N ALA A 56 7.68 -9.36 -8.98
CA ALA A 56 6.30 -8.95 -9.24
C ALA A 56 5.42 -9.17 -8.00
N VAL A 57 5.51 -10.34 -7.36
CA VAL A 57 4.76 -10.64 -6.12
C VAL A 57 5.12 -9.66 -5.00
N LEU A 58 6.41 -9.37 -4.82
CA LEU A 58 6.87 -8.40 -3.83
C LEU A 58 6.33 -6.99 -4.11
N ALA A 59 6.23 -6.59 -5.38
CA ALA A 59 5.65 -5.31 -5.78
C ALA A 59 4.16 -5.19 -5.39
N PHE A 60 3.44 -6.30 -5.22
CA PHE A 60 2.08 -6.30 -4.68
C PHE A 60 2.03 -6.37 -3.15
N ILE A 61 2.91 -7.15 -2.52
CA ILE A 61 2.88 -7.37 -1.06
C ILE A 61 3.37 -6.14 -0.30
N ILE A 62 4.46 -5.51 -0.76
CA ILE A 62 5.10 -4.40 -0.03
C ILE A 62 4.15 -3.20 0.14
N PRO A 63 3.46 -2.70 -0.90
CA PRO A 63 2.51 -1.60 -0.73
C PRO A 63 1.37 -1.94 0.21
N GLN A 64 0.87 -3.17 0.18
CA GLN A 64 -0.22 -3.61 1.06
C GLN A 64 0.18 -3.62 2.54
N GLN A 65 1.44 -3.93 2.84
CA GLN A 65 1.94 -3.87 4.22
C GLN A 65 2.21 -2.43 4.69
N VAL A 66 2.68 -1.55 3.79
CA VAL A 66 3.04 -0.17 4.16
C VAL A 66 1.84 0.77 4.22
N LEU A 67 0.90 0.68 3.26
CA LEU A 67 -0.29 1.56 3.25
C LEU A 67 -1.36 1.12 4.27
N GLY A 68 -1.19 -0.05 4.89
CA GLY A 68 -2.21 -0.69 5.69
C GLY A 68 -3.35 -1.24 4.83
N ARG A 69 -4.07 -2.24 5.35
CA ARG A 69 -5.32 -2.69 4.73
C ARG A 69 -6.29 -1.52 4.84
N GLY A 70 -6.80 -1.00 3.73
CA GLY A 70 -7.69 0.16 3.69
C GLY A 70 -9.01 0.02 4.49
N ASP A 71 -9.25 -1.16 5.08
CA ASP A 71 -10.44 -1.52 5.85
C ASP A 71 -10.17 -1.64 7.36
N SER A 72 -9.04 -1.15 7.87
CA SER A 72 -8.81 -1.04 9.31
C SER A 72 -9.70 0.07 9.89
N VAL A 73 -10.89 -0.30 10.34
CA VAL A 73 -11.82 0.60 11.02
C VAL A 73 -11.36 0.79 12.46
N ASP A 74 -10.97 2.02 12.84
CA ASP A 74 -10.75 2.38 14.25
C ASP A 74 -12.07 2.20 15.02
N HIS A 75 -12.23 1.06 15.71
CA HIS A 75 -13.42 0.77 16.52
C HIS A 75 -13.62 1.79 17.65
N GLU A 76 -12.53 2.43 18.10
CA GLU A 76 -12.57 3.46 19.15
C GLU A 76 -13.29 4.74 18.66
N ALA A 77 -13.18 5.10 17.38
CA ALA A 77 -13.86 6.26 16.82
C ALA A 77 -15.40 6.08 16.70
N ILE A 78 -15.88 4.84 16.75
CA ILE A 78 -17.32 4.52 16.65
C ILE A 78 -18.03 4.70 18.01
N HIS A 79 -17.31 4.54 19.14
CA HIS A 79 -17.91 4.58 20.48
C HIS A 79 -17.86 5.96 21.18
N VAL A 80 -17.16 6.94 20.61
CA VAL A 80 -17.10 8.31 21.18
C VAL A 80 -18.25 9.19 20.69
N GLN A 81 -18.92 8.81 19.60
CA GLN A 81 -19.99 9.59 18.97
C GLN A 81 -21.38 9.21 19.52
N ASP A 82 -21.55 9.15 20.84
CA ASP A 82 -22.92 9.08 21.43
C ASP A 82 -23.03 9.56 22.89
N ALA A 83 -21.92 9.92 23.57
CA ALA A 83 -22.00 10.40 24.96
C ALA A 83 -22.30 11.90 25.08
N THR A 84 -21.93 12.69 24.07
CA THR A 84 -22.13 14.15 24.05
C THR A 84 -23.50 14.58 23.51
N VAL A 85 -24.15 13.77 22.68
CA VAL A 85 -25.50 14.04 22.13
C VAL A 85 -26.59 13.74 23.16
N ARG A 86 -26.40 12.70 23.99
CA ARG A 86 -27.38 12.28 25.02
C ARG A 86 -27.45 13.17 26.27
N ARG A 87 -26.48 14.08 26.45
CA ARG A 87 -26.39 14.95 27.65
C ARG A 87 -27.06 16.33 27.47
N GLY A 88 -27.61 16.59 26.29
CA GLY A 88 -28.27 17.86 25.93
C GLY A 88 -29.79 17.79 25.86
N HIS A 89 -30.43 16.80 26.49
CA HIS A 89 -31.89 16.69 26.63
C HIS A 89 -32.26 16.61 28.11
#